data_AF-A0A529NE15-F1
#
_entry.id   AF-A0A529NE15-F1
#
_cell.length_a   1.000
_cell.length_b   1.000
_cell.length_c   1.000
_cell.angle_alpha   90.00
_cell.angle_beta   90.00
_cell.angle_gamma   90.00
#
_symmetry.space_group_name_H-M   'P 1'
#
loop_
_entity.id
_entity.type
_entity.pdbx_description
1 polymer ?
#
loop_
_entity_poly.entity_id
_entity_poly.type
_entity_poly.pdbx_seq_one_letter_code
_entity_poly.pdbx_strand_id
1 'polypeptide(L)'
;VLGVQEAGKGFVARCFVPNAEFVTAYTLTGKEAGELSRRDDAGFFEGKVSIRKRQPLRYHARNAGGDWWLTDPYSFGPVLGPMDDYYMAEGSHLRLFDKLGAHIIDHEGATGVHFAVWAPNARRVSVVGTFNDWDGRRHTMRDRKDTGIWELFIPDLAAGQPYKFE
;
A
#
# COMPACT_ATOMS: atom_id res chain seq x y z
N VAL A 1 -5.10 4.99 -7.85
CA VAL A 1 -5.31 3.99 -8.93
C VAL A 1 -5.24 2.57 -8.39
N LEU A 2 -4.23 2.22 -7.59
CA LEU A 2 -4.17 0.92 -6.90
C LEU A 2 -5.12 0.85 -5.69
N GLY A 3 -5.25 -0.35 -5.14
CA GLY A 3 -6.06 -0.66 -3.97
C GLY A 3 -7.51 -0.97 -4.29
N VAL A 4 -8.33 -0.97 -3.23
CA VAL A 4 -9.77 -1.21 -3.28
C VAL A 4 -10.51 0.10 -3.49
N GLN A 5 -11.31 0.17 -4.55
CA GLN A 5 -12.08 1.35 -4.94
C GLN A 5 -13.55 1.01 -5.19
N GLU A 6 -14.43 1.96 -4.91
CA GLU A 6 -15.85 1.84 -5.24
C GLU A 6 -16.05 1.92 -6.76
N ALA A 7 -16.88 1.03 -7.29
CA ALA A 7 -17.23 0.95 -8.70
C ALA A 7 -18.71 0.55 -8.83
N GLY A 8 -19.58 1.54 -9.02
CA GLY A 8 -21.03 1.33 -9.10
C GLY A 8 -21.60 0.81 -7.77
N LYS A 9 -22.19 -0.39 -7.79
CA LYS A 9 -22.79 -1.04 -6.59
C LYS A 9 -21.83 -1.97 -5.83
N GLY A 10 -20.53 -1.92 -6.11
CA GLY A 10 -19.55 -2.82 -5.49
C GLY A 10 -18.15 -2.25 -5.50
N PHE A 11 -17.16 -3.12 -5.30
CA PHE A 11 -15.76 -2.74 -5.22
C PHE A 11 -14.94 -3.41 -6.32
N VAL A 12 -13.91 -2.70 -6.77
CA VAL A 12 -12.88 -3.21 -7.69
C VAL A 12 -11.54 -3.11 -6.98
N ALA A 13 -10.76 -4.19 -7.02
CA ALA A 13 -9.38 -4.20 -6.57
C ALA A 13 -8.45 -4.03 -7.77
N ARG A 14 -7.44 -3.19 -7.62
CA ARG A 14 -6.36 -2.97 -8.58
C ARG A 14 -5.03 -3.13 -7.88
N CYS A 15 -4.17 -4.00 -8.39
CA CYS A 15 -2.87 -4.25 -7.78
C CYS A 15 -1.78 -4.38 -8.84
N PHE A 16 -0.56 -4.08 -8.42
CA PHE A 16 0.64 -4.30 -9.22
C PHE A 16 1.44 -5.43 -8.59
N VAL A 17 1.43 -6.59 -9.23
CA VAL A 17 2.11 -7.81 -8.78
C VAL A 17 2.99 -8.31 -9.92
N PRO A 18 4.23 -7.80 -10.03
CA PRO A 18 5.17 -8.25 -11.05
C PRO A 18 5.38 -9.76 -11.02
N ASN A 19 5.63 -10.34 -12.20
CA ASN A 19 5.88 -11.77 -12.40
C ASN A 19 4.68 -12.70 -12.11
N ALA A 20 3.52 -12.19 -11.66
CA ALA A 20 2.32 -13.00 -11.53
C ALA A 20 1.66 -13.23 -12.90
N GLU A 21 1.07 -14.40 -13.08
CA GLU A 21 0.18 -14.73 -14.20
C GLU A 21 -1.28 -14.75 -13.75
N PHE A 22 -1.53 -15.20 -12.51
CA PHE A 22 -2.84 -15.26 -11.89
C PHE A 22 -2.81 -14.57 -10.53
N VAL A 23 -3.89 -13.83 -10.21
CA VAL A 23 -4.06 -13.20 -8.90
C VAL A 23 -5.48 -13.40 -8.42
N THR A 24 -5.62 -13.94 -7.21
CA THR A 24 -6.92 -14.08 -6.52
C THR A 24 -6.90 -13.25 -5.23
N ALA A 25 -7.91 -12.42 -5.03
CA ALA A 25 -8.07 -11.59 -3.85
C ALA A 25 -8.76 -12.34 -2.71
N TYR A 26 -8.27 -12.15 -1.49
CA TYR A 26 -8.80 -12.69 -0.25
C TYR A 26 -8.92 -11.58 0.80
N THR A 27 -9.90 -11.68 1.69
CA THR A 27 -9.94 -10.87 2.92
C THR A 27 -8.80 -11.28 3.86
N LEU A 28 -8.43 -10.42 4.80
CA LEU A 28 -7.42 -10.78 5.82
C LEU A 28 -7.83 -12.02 6.65
N THR A 29 -9.13 -12.28 6.79
CA THR A 29 -9.67 -13.48 7.45
C THR A 29 -9.60 -14.76 6.59
N GLY A 30 -9.08 -14.69 5.36
CA GLY A 30 -8.91 -15.83 4.46
C GLY A 30 -10.12 -16.15 3.59
N LYS A 31 -11.17 -15.32 3.56
CA LYS A 31 -12.30 -15.53 2.66
C LYS A 31 -11.95 -15.03 1.25
N GLU A 32 -12.18 -15.86 0.25
CA GLU A 32 -12.01 -15.43 -1.15
C GLU A 32 -12.95 -14.27 -1.50
N ALA A 33 -12.39 -13.25 -2.13
CA ALA A 33 -13.06 -12.04 -2.55
C ALA A 33 -13.24 -11.98 -4.07
N GLY A 34 -12.38 -12.61 -4.86
CA GLY A 34 -12.56 -12.76 -6.31
C GLY A 34 -11.25 -12.83 -7.10
N GLU A 35 -11.31 -13.32 -8.32
CA GLU A 35 -10.16 -13.37 -9.24
C GLU A 35 -9.95 -12.04 -9.96
N LEU A 36 -8.69 -11.65 -10.13
CA LEU A 36 -8.30 -10.43 -10.83
C LEU A 36 -7.72 -10.78 -12.21
N SER A 37 -8.22 -10.11 -13.24
CA SER A 37 -7.71 -10.29 -14.60
C SER A 37 -6.45 -9.48 -14.79
N ARG A 38 -5.41 -10.09 -15.39
CA ARG A 38 -4.23 -9.37 -15.85
C ARG A 38 -4.63 -8.40 -16.95
N ARG A 39 -4.32 -7.12 -16.77
CA ARG A 39 -4.61 -6.04 -17.73
C ARG A 39 -3.36 -5.53 -18.44
N ASP A 40 -2.18 -5.77 -17.86
CA ASP A 40 -0.89 -5.40 -18.43
C ASP A 40 0.16 -6.47 -18.10
N ASP A 41 1.05 -6.74 -19.07
CA ASP A 41 2.11 -7.72 -18.92
C ASP A 41 3.18 -7.31 -17.90
N ALA A 42 3.27 -6.03 -17.53
CA ALA A 42 4.11 -5.56 -16.45
C ALA A 42 3.67 -6.08 -15.05
N GLY A 43 2.48 -6.68 -14.95
CA GLY A 43 1.94 -7.23 -13.71
C GLY A 43 0.83 -6.39 -13.09
N PHE A 44 0.07 -5.64 -13.91
CA PHE A 44 -1.10 -4.90 -13.43
C PHE A 44 -2.36 -5.77 -13.56
N PHE A 45 -3.11 -5.87 -12.47
CA PHE A 45 -4.32 -6.69 -12.36
C PHE A 45 -5.50 -5.86 -11.89
N GLU A 46 -6.69 -6.21 -12.37
CA GLU A 46 -7.96 -5.59 -12.00
C GLU A 46 -9.08 -6.62 -11.96
N GLY A 47 -9.93 -6.53 -10.93
CA GLY A 47 -11.12 -7.38 -10.85
C GLY A 47 -12.13 -6.87 -9.82
N LYS A 48 -13.39 -7.29 -9.98
CA LYS A 48 -14.43 -7.04 -8.98
C LYS A 48 -14.19 -7.92 -7.76
N VAL A 49 -14.39 -7.35 -6.58
CA VAL A 49 -14.25 -8.07 -5.31
C VAL A 49 -15.56 -8.08 -4.52
N SER A 50 -15.91 -9.25 -4.01
CA SER A 50 -17.13 -9.55 -3.27
C SER A 50 -17.00 -9.20 -1.78
N ILE A 51 -16.83 -7.90 -1.51
CA ILE A 51 -16.76 -7.34 -0.15
C ILE A 51 -17.92 -6.38 0.09
N ARG A 52 -18.39 -6.29 1.34
CA ARG A 52 -19.54 -5.44 1.72
C ARG A 52 -19.15 -3.99 2.03
N LYS A 53 -17.91 -3.79 2.48
CA LYS A 53 -17.32 -2.49 2.80
C LYS A 53 -15.87 -2.50 2.36
N ARG A 54 -15.29 -1.32 2.13
CA ARG A 54 -13.84 -1.18 1.92
C ARG A 54 -13.11 -1.76 3.13
N GLN A 55 -12.14 -2.62 2.86
CA GLN A 55 -11.31 -3.28 3.87
C GLN A 55 -9.99 -3.73 3.26
N PRO A 56 -8.96 -3.98 4.07
CA PRO A 56 -7.72 -4.55 3.59
C PRO A 56 -7.91 -5.92 2.93
N LEU A 57 -7.11 -6.16 1.90
CA LEU A 57 -7.08 -7.41 1.14
C LEU A 57 -5.66 -7.97 1.08
N ARG A 58 -5.59 -9.28 0.88
CA ARG A 58 -4.38 -10.00 0.50
C ARG A 58 -4.60 -10.71 -0.83
N TYR A 59 -3.52 -10.94 -1.55
CA TYR A 59 -3.52 -11.58 -2.85
C TYR A 59 -2.77 -12.90 -2.79
N HIS A 60 -3.34 -13.91 -3.44
CA HIS A 60 -2.65 -15.14 -3.80
C HIS A 60 -2.22 -15.02 -5.26
N ALA A 61 -0.93 -14.91 -5.49
CA ALA A 61 -0.34 -14.73 -6.81
C ALA A 61 0.34 -16.03 -7.26
N ARG A 62 0.23 -16.35 -8.56
CA ARG A 62 0.75 -17.59 -9.13
C ARG A 62 1.35 -17.37 -10.50
N ASN A 63 2.40 -18.13 -10.83
CA ASN A 63 2.97 -18.25 -12.16
C ASN A 63 3.53 -19.68 -12.36
N ALA A 64 4.18 -19.95 -13.50
CA ALA A 64 4.80 -21.25 -13.77
C ALA A 64 5.88 -21.69 -12.75
N GLY A 65 6.47 -20.75 -12.01
CA GLY A 65 7.51 -21.02 -11.01
C GLY A 65 6.99 -21.29 -9.59
N GLY A 66 5.70 -21.06 -9.32
CA GLY A 66 5.08 -21.30 -8.02
C GLY A 66 4.01 -20.27 -7.64
N ASP A 67 3.66 -20.26 -6.36
CA ASP A 67 2.67 -19.36 -5.77
C ASP A 67 3.20 -18.64 -4.51
N TRP A 68 2.68 -17.45 -4.26
CA TRP A 68 3.03 -16.65 -3.09
C TRP A 68 1.86 -15.79 -2.62
N TRP A 69 1.92 -15.40 -1.35
CA TRP A 69 0.97 -14.50 -0.73
C TRP A 69 1.59 -13.12 -0.54
N LEU A 70 0.79 -12.07 -0.72
CA LEU A 70 1.16 -10.70 -0.38
C LEU A 70 -0.07 -9.93 0.11
N THR A 71 0.11 -9.07 1.11
CA THR A 71 -0.96 -8.18 1.58
C THR A 71 -0.88 -6.84 0.84
N ASP A 72 -2.02 -6.31 0.38
CA ASP A 72 -2.06 -5.12 -0.47
C ASP A 72 -1.85 -3.82 0.34
N PRO A 73 -0.71 -3.11 0.21
CA PRO A 73 -0.47 -1.85 0.90
C PRO A 73 -1.51 -0.77 0.55
N TYR A 74 -2.07 -0.83 -0.66
CA TYR A 74 -3.02 0.16 -1.17
C TYR A 74 -4.47 -0.12 -0.77
N SER A 75 -4.73 -1.27 -0.14
CA SER A 75 -6.04 -1.58 0.43
C SER A 75 -6.27 -0.88 1.78
N PHE A 76 -5.20 -0.45 2.46
CA PHE A 76 -5.24 0.30 3.72
C PHE A 76 -5.54 1.80 3.49
N GLY A 77 -6.22 2.40 4.46
CA GLY A 77 -6.42 3.84 4.57
C GLY A 77 -5.13 4.58 4.94
N PRO A 78 -5.15 5.93 4.88
CA PRO A 78 -4.03 6.74 5.35
C PRO A 78 -3.78 6.50 6.83
N VAL A 79 -2.52 6.58 7.26
CA VAL A 79 -2.16 6.53 8.68
C VAL A 79 -2.19 7.94 9.26
N LEU A 80 -1.70 8.92 8.50
CA LEU A 80 -1.77 10.32 8.90
C LEU A 80 -3.19 10.87 8.72
N GLY A 81 -3.70 11.55 9.74
CA GLY A 81 -5.02 12.18 9.76
C GLY A 81 -4.97 13.68 9.44
N PRO A 82 -6.15 14.33 9.30
CA PRO A 82 -6.22 15.76 9.02
C PRO A 82 -5.54 16.66 10.06
N MET A 83 -5.48 16.20 11.32
CA MET A 83 -4.83 16.94 12.39
C MET A 83 -3.30 16.90 12.27
N ASP A 84 -2.74 15.75 11.86
CA ASP A 84 -1.31 15.63 11.56
C ASP A 84 -0.96 16.62 10.43
N ASP A 85 -1.78 16.67 9.38
CA ASP A 85 -1.57 17.60 8.26
C ASP A 85 -1.56 19.05 8.68
N TYR A 86 -2.53 19.45 9.50
CA TYR A 86 -2.64 20.82 10.00
C TYR A 86 -1.36 21.24 10.76
N TYR A 87 -0.93 20.43 11.74
CA TYR A 87 0.24 20.76 12.55
C TYR A 87 1.55 20.68 11.76
N MET A 88 1.62 19.81 10.75
CA MET A 88 2.77 19.71 9.84
C MET A 88 2.86 20.94 8.94
N ALA A 89 1.74 21.43 8.41
CA ALA A 89 1.68 22.63 7.58
C ALA A 89 1.98 23.91 8.37
N GLU A 90 1.54 24.00 9.62
CA GLU A 90 1.82 25.14 10.50
C GLU A 90 3.27 25.12 11.05
N GLY A 91 3.96 23.97 10.99
CA GLY A 91 5.27 23.79 11.62
C GLY A 91 5.22 23.69 13.15
N SER A 92 4.03 23.42 13.71
CA SER A 92 3.78 23.34 15.15
C SER A 92 3.74 21.91 15.69
N HIS A 93 3.97 20.90 14.84
CA HIS A 93 4.00 19.49 15.23
C HIS A 93 5.24 19.14 16.07
N LEU A 94 5.16 19.34 17.39
CA LEU A 94 6.29 19.17 18.34
C LEU A 94 6.93 17.77 18.36
N ARG A 95 6.19 16.74 17.93
CA ARG A 95 6.64 15.34 17.91
C ARG A 95 6.64 14.75 16.51
N LEU A 96 7.10 15.53 15.54
CA LEU A 96 7.08 15.15 14.12
C LEU A 96 7.83 13.83 13.85
N PHE A 97 8.85 13.53 14.65
CA PHE A 97 9.62 12.29 14.58
C PHE A 97 8.82 11.02 14.91
N ASP A 98 7.67 11.12 15.61
CA ASP A 98 6.78 9.97 15.85
C ASP A 98 5.92 9.64 14.63
N LYS A 99 5.92 10.52 13.61
CA LYS A 99 5.07 10.43 12.42
C LYS A 99 5.88 10.28 11.13
N LEU A 100 6.98 11.04 11.00
CA LEU A 100 7.91 10.92 9.89
C LEU A 100 8.95 9.82 10.14
N GLY A 101 9.51 9.28 9.07
CA GLY A 101 10.45 8.16 9.12
C GLY A 101 9.75 6.83 8.90
N ALA A 102 10.20 5.79 9.61
CA ALA A 102 9.67 4.43 9.52
C ALA A 102 9.27 3.94 10.91
N HIS A 103 7.99 3.61 11.10
CA HIS A 103 7.43 3.22 12.39
C HIS A 103 6.67 1.91 12.28
N ILE A 104 6.96 0.96 13.16
CA ILE A 104 6.16 -0.27 13.27
C ILE A 104 4.86 0.08 13.98
N ILE A 105 3.74 -0.20 13.33
CA ILE A 105 2.40 0.10 13.85
C ILE A 105 1.44 -1.05 13.54
N ASP A 106 0.34 -1.08 14.29
CA ASP A 106 -0.85 -1.85 13.94
C ASP A 106 -1.85 -0.93 13.23
N HIS A 107 -2.24 -1.27 12.00
CA HIS A 107 -3.14 -0.47 11.18
C HIS A 107 -4.17 -1.36 10.47
N GLU A 108 -5.46 -1.03 10.65
CA GLU A 108 -6.61 -1.76 10.09
C GLU A 108 -6.55 -3.29 10.20
N GLY A 109 -5.99 -3.81 11.31
CA GLY A 109 -5.93 -5.25 11.59
C GLY A 109 -4.70 -5.97 11.03
N ALA A 110 -3.69 -5.24 10.56
CA ALA A 110 -2.38 -5.80 10.21
C ALA A 110 -1.26 -5.03 10.93
N THR A 111 -0.21 -5.75 11.33
CA THR A 111 1.05 -5.15 11.80
C THR A 111 1.95 -4.91 10.60
N GLY A 112 2.63 -3.77 10.56
CA GLY A 112 3.54 -3.44 9.47
C GLY A 112 4.33 -2.18 9.75
N VAL A 113 4.91 -1.60 8.71
CA VAL A 113 5.69 -0.36 8.83
C VAL A 113 5.00 0.77 8.08
N HIS A 114 4.75 1.87 8.80
CA HIS A 114 4.37 3.14 8.21
C HIS A 114 5.62 3.93 7.86
N PHE A 115 5.70 4.35 6.60
CA PHE A 115 6.73 5.22 6.08
C PHE A 115 6.13 6.59 5.78
N ALA A 116 6.80 7.66 6.22
CA ALA A 116 6.47 9.00 5.82
C ALA A 116 7.71 9.89 5.62
N VAL A 117 7.72 10.69 4.57
CA VAL A 117 8.83 11.59 4.22
C VAL A 117 8.30 12.90 3.68
N TRP A 118 8.94 14.01 4.07
CA TRP A 118 8.63 15.33 3.53
C TRP A 118 9.43 15.56 2.25
N ALA A 119 8.73 15.72 1.13
CA ALA A 119 9.30 15.94 -0.19
C ALA A 119 8.33 16.74 -1.08
N PRO A 120 8.06 18.03 -0.76
CA PRO A 120 6.97 18.81 -1.36
C PRO A 120 7.12 19.04 -2.87
N ASN A 121 8.35 19.03 -3.38
CA ASN A 121 8.65 19.28 -4.79
C ASN A 121 8.87 17.98 -5.59
N ALA A 122 8.75 16.80 -4.96
CA ALA A 122 8.91 15.53 -5.65
C ALA A 122 7.73 15.28 -6.60
N ARG A 123 8.01 14.66 -7.75
CA ARG A 123 6.94 14.22 -8.69
C ARG A 123 6.36 12.86 -8.32
N ARG A 124 7.17 12.05 -7.66
CA ARG A 124 6.86 10.70 -7.18
C ARG A 124 7.84 10.38 -6.08
N VAL A 125 7.39 9.66 -5.07
CA VAL A 125 8.24 9.02 -4.08
C VAL A 125 7.83 7.57 -3.94
N SER A 126 8.80 6.66 -3.84
CA SER A 126 8.58 5.25 -3.55
C SER A 126 9.45 4.79 -2.39
N VAL A 127 8.98 3.78 -1.64
CA VAL A 127 9.82 3.08 -0.66
C VAL A 127 10.43 1.86 -1.33
N VAL A 128 11.76 1.75 -1.31
CA VAL A 128 12.50 0.62 -1.90
C VAL A 128 13.34 -0.06 -0.83
N GLY A 129 13.45 -1.38 -0.90
CA GLY A 129 14.24 -2.18 0.03
C GLY A 129 14.28 -3.64 -0.37
N THR A 130 14.88 -4.48 0.47
CA THR A 130 14.98 -5.92 0.19
C THR A 130 13.60 -6.58 -0.01
N PHE A 131 12.59 -6.12 0.72
CA PHE A 131 11.21 -6.66 0.68
C PHE A 131 10.48 -6.44 -0.65
N ASN A 132 11.00 -5.58 -1.54
CA ASN A 132 10.42 -5.38 -2.87
C ASN A 132 11.45 -5.46 -3.99
N ASP A 133 12.56 -6.18 -3.75
CA ASP A 133 13.65 -6.32 -4.71
C ASP A 133 14.25 -4.98 -5.18
N TRP A 134 14.16 -3.94 -4.33
CA TRP A 134 14.52 -2.56 -4.66
C TRP A 134 13.74 -1.98 -5.85
N ASP A 135 12.55 -2.50 -6.15
CA ASP A 135 11.69 -2.03 -7.25
C ASP A 135 10.72 -0.94 -6.80
N GLY A 136 11.04 0.32 -7.14
CA GLY A 136 10.23 1.51 -6.84
C GLY A 136 8.82 1.51 -7.45
N ARG A 137 8.50 0.60 -8.37
CA ARG A 137 7.15 0.50 -8.94
C ARG A 137 6.17 -0.21 -8.02
N ARG A 138 6.65 -1.03 -7.07
CA ARG A 138 5.81 -1.85 -6.18
C ARG A 138 5.22 -1.07 -5.01
N HIS A 139 5.93 -0.07 -4.51
CA HIS A 139 5.59 0.68 -3.29
C HIS A 139 5.71 2.20 -3.47
N THR A 140 5.05 2.73 -4.51
CA THR A 140 4.84 4.18 -4.67
C THR A 140 3.99 4.73 -3.53
N MET A 141 4.44 5.84 -2.94
CA MET A 141 3.82 6.48 -1.79
C MET A 141 2.66 7.39 -2.21
N ARG A 142 1.74 7.62 -1.27
CA ARG A 142 0.63 8.54 -1.43
C ARG A 142 1.09 9.96 -1.11
N ASP A 143 0.91 10.86 -2.06
CA ASP A 143 1.11 12.30 -1.87
C ASP A 143 -0.03 12.91 -1.04
N ARG A 144 0.33 13.56 0.08
CA ARG A 144 -0.54 14.41 0.88
C ARG A 144 -0.36 15.85 0.42
N LYS A 145 -1.10 16.20 -0.63
CA LYS A 145 -0.95 17.42 -1.45
C LYS A 145 -0.76 18.71 -0.66
N ASP A 146 -1.42 18.87 0.48
CA ASP A 146 -1.42 20.13 1.23
C ASP A 146 -0.20 20.29 2.16
N THR A 147 0.55 19.22 2.43
CA THR A 147 1.71 19.23 3.34
C THR A 147 3.03 18.94 2.64
N GLY A 148 2.98 18.38 1.43
CA GLY A 148 4.15 17.87 0.72
C GLY A 148 4.75 16.62 1.35
N ILE A 149 3.98 15.93 2.19
CA ILE A 149 4.36 14.67 2.82
C ILE A 149 3.88 13.52 1.96
N TRP A 150 4.77 12.55 1.80
CA TRP A 150 4.46 11.28 1.17
C TRP A 150 4.34 10.23 2.26
N GLU A 151 3.34 9.36 2.17
CA GLU A 151 3.20 8.25 3.12
C GLU A 151 2.79 6.92 2.47
N LEU A 152 3.14 5.82 3.11
CA LEU A 152 2.68 4.49 2.77
C LEU A 152 2.75 3.58 3.99
N PHE A 153 1.70 2.79 4.23
CA PHE A 153 1.76 1.67 5.16
C PHE A 153 2.01 0.38 4.40
N ILE A 154 3.07 -0.34 4.76
CA ILE A 154 3.41 -1.64 4.18
C ILE A 154 3.13 -2.72 5.23
N PRO A 155 2.07 -3.53 5.05
CA PRO A 155 1.72 -4.62 5.97
C PRO A 155 2.79 -5.72 5.95
N ASP A 156 2.83 -6.51 7.02
CA ASP A 156 3.69 -7.70 7.17
C ASP A 156 5.20 -7.43 7.11
N LEU A 157 5.61 -6.15 7.14
CA LEU A 157 7.00 -5.75 7.19
C LEU A 157 7.50 -5.69 8.65
N ALA A 158 8.63 -6.33 8.92
CA ALA A 158 9.22 -6.41 10.25
C ALA A 158 10.32 -5.36 10.49
N ALA A 159 10.77 -5.25 11.75
CA ALA A 159 11.93 -4.45 12.13
C ALA A 159 13.22 -4.87 11.40
N GLY A 160 14.14 -3.92 11.22
CA GLY A 160 15.49 -4.20 10.72
C GLY A 160 15.61 -4.31 9.19
N GLN A 161 14.53 -4.03 8.45
CA GLN A 161 14.54 -4.08 6.99
C GLN A 161 15.26 -2.87 6.40
N PRO A 162 16.32 -3.06 5.59
CA PRO A 162 16.98 -1.95 4.89
C PRO A 162 16.02 -1.33 3.88
N TYR A 163 15.97 0.00 3.86
CA TYR A 163 15.14 0.75 2.91
C TYR A 163 15.78 2.07 2.50
N LYS A 164 15.27 2.65 1.40
CA LYS A 164 15.50 4.02 0.94
C LYS A 164 14.20 4.59 0.34
N PHE A 165 14.20 5.90 0.14
CA PHE A 165 13.22 6.59 -0.71
C PHE A 165 13.81 6.79 -2.11
N GLU A 166 13.03 6.45 -3.15
CA GLU A 166 13.32 6.69 -4.58
C GLU A 166 12.44 7.81 -5.13
#